data_AF-F9DSV1-F1
#
_entry.id   AF-F9DSV1-F1
#
_cell.length_a   1.000
_cell.length_b   1.000
_cell.length_c   1.000
_cell.angle_alpha   90.00
_cell.angle_beta   90.00
_cell.angle_gamma   90.00
#
_symmetry.space_group_name_H-M   'P 1'
#
loop_
_entity.id
_entity.type
_entity.pdbx_description
1 polymer ?
#
loop_
_entity_poly.entity_id
_entity_poly.type
_entity_poly.pdbx_seq_one_letter_code
_entity_poly.pdbx_strand_id
1 'polypeptide(L)'
;MNKRMIFYFTVIFISLTPLANQSAAADKTSGTISVVSFDGMGYLDTQRYKEKGLMPNLERFEQEAAYATDFVTVMPSLTAPSHATLATGASPSKTGIVSNQFHSTGEKVKDDQSGFSQTLGVTPVWKEARKQGSVTATVAFPDSNPENASAATYAVYSDGTLGKSKLHDLEFAPIDDDRVEQLTTDHSVVEEAVISLDIKDFPAKQLYVLAVTEIIGKEPLIYLSTDQKKIGEKVALKDWIAVPLNLPSVDSAGFYVKFKGNPKNIDELQLFQGTIMGGIYRGPEQFGDELVSEFGFYPAADEVDAFKRGHISREEYEQAGERFIDWVTDVSLYIKERYEPKLVILLLSPCR
;
A
#
# COMPACT_ATOMS: atom_id res chain seq x y z
N MET A 1 53.22 45.15 -70.51
CA MET A 1 52.82 43.89 -69.85
C MET A 1 51.93 44.21 -68.66
N ASN A 2 50.61 44.26 -68.84
CA ASN A 2 49.65 44.46 -67.74
C ASN A 2 49.10 43.10 -67.32
N LYS A 3 49.46 42.63 -66.12
CA LYS A 3 48.85 41.43 -65.52
C LYS A 3 47.51 41.81 -64.91
N ARG A 4 46.41 41.30 -65.48
CA ARG A 4 45.07 41.36 -64.88
C ARG A 4 45.01 40.36 -63.72
N MET A 5 44.74 40.87 -62.53
CA MET A 5 44.53 40.08 -61.32
C MET A 5 43.03 39.75 -61.23
N ILE A 6 42.67 38.48 -61.39
CA ILE A 6 41.30 37.98 -61.27
C ILE A 6 41.06 37.58 -59.81
N PHE A 7 40.14 38.26 -59.14
CA PHE A 7 39.69 37.90 -57.79
C PHE A 7 38.49 36.94 -57.92
N TYR A 8 38.64 35.71 -57.41
CA TYR A 8 37.55 34.76 -57.30
C TYR A 8 36.78 35.03 -56.00
N PHE A 9 35.51 35.43 -56.11
CA PHE A 9 34.59 35.55 -54.98
C PHE A 9 33.92 34.19 -54.76
N THR A 10 34.33 33.46 -53.72
CA THR A 10 33.64 32.25 -53.29
C THR A 10 32.43 32.65 -52.46
N VAL A 11 31.24 32.49 -53.01
CA VAL A 11 29.97 32.70 -52.29
C VAL A 11 29.68 31.45 -51.45
N ILE A 12 29.80 31.56 -50.13
CA ILE A 12 29.41 30.51 -49.18
C ILE A 12 27.90 30.65 -48.94
N PHE A 13 27.11 29.72 -49.47
CA PHE A 13 25.69 29.59 -49.11
C PHE A 13 25.58 28.94 -47.72
N ILE A 14 25.38 29.74 -46.69
CA ILE A 14 24.98 29.25 -45.36
C ILE A 14 23.49 28.96 -45.44
N SER A 15 23.12 27.69 -45.61
CA SER A 15 21.74 27.25 -45.46
C SER A 15 21.32 27.42 -43.99
N LEU A 16 20.59 28.50 -43.68
CA LEU A 16 19.80 28.56 -42.46
C LEU A 16 18.67 27.53 -42.59
N THR A 17 18.90 26.30 -42.14
CA THR A 17 17.81 25.42 -41.78
C THR A 17 17.19 26.00 -40.51
N PRO A 18 15.91 26.41 -40.52
CA PRO A 18 15.25 26.70 -39.27
C PRO A 18 15.27 25.41 -38.45
N LEU A 19 15.91 25.44 -37.28
CA LEU A 19 15.61 24.48 -36.22
C LEU A 19 14.14 24.72 -35.88
N ALA A 20 13.24 24.08 -36.61
CA ALA A 20 11.90 23.85 -36.14
C ALA A 20 12.08 23.10 -34.83
N ASN A 21 11.76 23.75 -33.71
CA ASN A 21 11.44 23.06 -32.47
C ASN A 21 10.31 22.09 -32.82
N GLN A 22 10.67 20.86 -33.20
CA GLN A 22 9.80 19.73 -33.08
C GLN A 22 9.60 19.57 -31.58
N SER A 23 8.66 20.32 -31.02
CA SER A 23 7.88 19.79 -29.92
C SER A 23 7.41 18.46 -30.44
N ALA A 24 7.96 17.36 -29.93
CA ALA A 24 7.40 16.05 -30.16
C ALA A 24 5.91 16.22 -29.82
N ALA A 25 5.06 16.24 -30.85
CA ALA A 25 3.64 16.19 -30.63
C ALA A 25 3.46 14.87 -29.88
N ALA A 26 3.21 14.94 -28.57
CA ALA A 26 2.92 13.76 -27.80
C ALA A 26 1.81 13.06 -28.56
N ASP A 27 2.10 11.86 -29.06
CA ASP A 27 1.10 11.06 -29.74
C ASP A 27 -0.09 10.98 -28.78
N LYS A 28 -1.30 11.18 -29.30
CA LYS A 28 -2.50 11.18 -28.46
C LYS A 28 -2.64 9.75 -27.92
N THR A 29 -2.05 9.48 -26.75
CA THR A 29 -2.13 8.17 -26.12
C THR A 29 -3.59 7.91 -25.82
N SER A 30 -4.20 6.96 -26.52
CA SER A 30 -5.52 6.46 -26.17
C SER A 30 -5.37 5.59 -24.92
N GLY A 31 -6.00 6.00 -23.81
CA GLY A 31 -6.05 5.23 -22.58
C GLY A 31 -5.25 5.82 -21.41
N THR A 32 -5.18 5.06 -20.33
CA THR A 32 -4.54 5.42 -19.06
C THR A 32 -3.03 5.15 -19.09
N ILE A 33 -2.23 6.15 -18.76
CA ILE A 33 -0.81 5.98 -18.44
C ILE A 33 -0.71 5.42 -17.01
N SER A 34 -0.10 4.24 -16.85
CA SER A 34 0.11 3.62 -15.54
C SER A 34 1.59 3.69 -15.15
N VAL A 35 1.89 4.23 -13.97
CA VAL A 35 3.24 4.28 -13.40
C VAL A 35 3.29 3.38 -12.18
N VAL A 36 3.89 2.21 -12.33
CA VAL A 36 4.03 1.21 -11.26
C VAL A 36 5.43 1.32 -10.67
N SER A 37 5.53 1.68 -9.39
CA SER A 37 6.79 1.65 -8.65
C SER A 37 6.86 0.35 -7.85
N PHE A 38 7.94 -0.42 -8.02
CA PHE A 38 8.26 -1.57 -7.19
C PHE A 38 9.30 -1.15 -6.15
N ASP A 39 8.89 -0.95 -4.90
CA ASP A 39 9.78 -0.46 -3.85
C ASP A 39 10.91 -1.45 -3.57
N GLY A 40 12.13 -0.94 -3.39
CA GLY A 40 13.31 -1.75 -3.13
C GLY A 40 13.74 -2.70 -4.26
N MET A 41 13.14 -2.63 -5.46
CA MET A 41 13.51 -3.50 -6.59
C MET A 41 14.84 -3.05 -7.22
N GLY A 42 15.96 -3.47 -6.62
CA GLY A 42 17.31 -3.16 -7.09
C GLY A 42 17.68 -3.90 -8.37
N TYR A 43 18.33 -3.21 -9.32
CA TYR A 43 18.68 -3.78 -10.63
C TYR A 43 19.43 -5.11 -10.56
N LEU A 44 20.47 -5.22 -9.73
CA LEU A 44 21.27 -6.45 -9.63
C LEU A 44 20.45 -7.62 -9.06
N ASP A 45 19.54 -7.35 -8.13
CA ASP A 45 18.65 -8.37 -7.57
C ASP A 45 17.62 -8.81 -8.62
N THR A 46 17.05 -7.87 -9.37
CA THR A 46 16.14 -8.15 -10.48
C THR A 46 16.79 -9.03 -11.53
N GLN A 47 18.00 -8.70 -12.00
CA GLN A 47 18.71 -9.54 -12.99
C GLN A 47 18.95 -10.94 -12.43
N ARG A 48 19.41 -11.06 -11.18
CA ARG A 48 19.62 -12.36 -10.54
C ARG A 48 18.34 -13.19 -10.41
N TYR A 49 17.19 -12.56 -10.14
CA TYR A 49 15.91 -13.27 -10.05
C TYR A 49 15.36 -13.68 -11.42
N LYS A 50 15.56 -12.87 -12.45
CA LYS A 50 15.28 -13.23 -13.85
C LYS A 50 16.14 -14.42 -14.32
N GLU A 51 17.45 -14.39 -14.05
CA GLU A 51 18.35 -15.51 -14.38
C GLU A 51 17.93 -16.84 -13.73
N LYS A 52 17.24 -16.77 -12.58
CA LYS A 52 16.67 -17.94 -11.88
C LYS A 52 15.28 -18.35 -12.39
N GLY A 53 14.70 -17.62 -13.34
CA GLY A 53 13.35 -17.86 -13.86
C GLY A 53 12.23 -17.52 -12.87
N LEU A 54 12.50 -16.68 -11.86
CA LEU A 54 11.54 -16.33 -10.82
C LEU A 54 10.68 -15.11 -11.18
N MET A 55 10.97 -14.44 -12.29
CA MET A 55 10.24 -13.24 -12.76
C MET A 55 9.74 -13.37 -14.20
N PRO A 56 9.01 -14.46 -14.56
CA PRO A 56 8.66 -14.75 -15.95
C PRO A 56 7.77 -13.67 -16.59
N ASN A 57 6.92 -13.01 -15.80
CA ASN A 57 6.08 -11.91 -16.28
C ASN A 57 6.91 -10.67 -16.66
N LEU A 58 7.92 -10.33 -15.86
CA LEU A 58 8.81 -9.19 -16.12
C LEU A 58 9.71 -9.48 -17.31
N GLU A 59 10.24 -10.70 -17.42
CA GLU A 59 11.02 -11.14 -18.58
C GLU A 59 10.23 -11.03 -19.88
N ARG A 60 8.99 -11.52 -19.89
CA ARG A 60 8.10 -11.39 -21.05
C ARG A 60 7.82 -9.92 -21.38
N PHE A 61 7.53 -9.09 -20.37
CA PHE A 61 7.25 -7.67 -20.57
C PHE A 61 8.46 -6.93 -21.16
N GLU A 62 9.67 -7.22 -20.68
CA GLU A 62 10.90 -6.60 -21.17
C GLU A 62 11.19 -6.90 -22.64
N GLN A 63 10.77 -8.06 -23.17
CA GLN A 63 10.94 -8.40 -24.59
C GLN A 63 10.13 -7.50 -25.53
N GLU A 64 9.06 -6.89 -25.04
CA GLU A 64 8.16 -6.05 -25.81
C GLU A 64 8.25 -4.56 -25.43
N ALA A 65 8.98 -4.23 -24.36
CA ALA A 65 9.07 -2.89 -23.79
C ALA A 65 10.40 -2.18 -24.12
N ALA A 66 10.38 -0.85 -24.02
CA ALA A 66 11.62 -0.09 -23.93
C ALA A 66 12.25 -0.31 -22.55
N TYR A 67 13.55 -0.59 -22.51
CA TYR A 67 14.30 -0.83 -21.30
C TYR A 67 15.43 0.19 -21.14
N ALA A 68 15.51 0.84 -19.97
CA ALA A 68 16.61 1.75 -19.65
C ALA A 68 17.82 0.96 -19.16
N THR A 69 18.94 1.03 -19.88
CA THR A 69 20.18 0.31 -19.53
C THR A 69 20.99 1.01 -18.45
N ASP A 70 20.86 2.33 -18.35
CA ASP A 70 21.61 3.17 -17.44
C ASP A 70 20.65 4.16 -16.76
N PHE A 71 20.59 4.10 -15.44
CA PHE A 71 19.80 5.02 -14.62
C PHE A 71 20.57 5.41 -13.36
N VAL A 72 20.33 6.63 -12.89
CA VAL A 72 20.93 7.16 -11.66
C VAL A 72 19.81 7.44 -10.68
N THR A 73 19.88 6.82 -9.51
CA THR A 73 18.95 7.12 -8.41
C THR A 73 19.34 8.42 -7.70
N VAL A 74 18.44 8.95 -6.88
CA VAL A 74 18.74 10.11 -6.04
C VAL A 74 19.60 9.72 -4.84
N MET A 75 20.31 10.70 -4.29
CA MET A 75 21.04 10.55 -3.02
C MET A 75 20.37 11.42 -1.94
N PRO A 76 19.97 10.84 -0.78
CA PRO A 76 20.07 9.43 -0.42
C PRO A 76 19.02 8.56 -1.14
N SER A 77 19.39 7.31 -1.46
CA SER A 77 18.54 6.34 -2.15
C SER A 77 17.52 5.69 -1.20
N LEU A 78 16.73 6.52 -0.52
CA LEU A 78 15.65 6.11 0.38
C LEU A 78 14.29 6.25 -0.31
N THR A 79 13.28 5.53 0.17
CA THR A 79 11.94 5.49 -0.42
C THR A 79 11.32 6.87 -0.61
N ALA A 80 11.15 7.66 0.46
CA ALA A 80 10.50 8.96 0.40
C ALA A 80 11.19 9.94 -0.57
N PRO A 81 12.51 10.22 -0.46
CA PRO A 81 13.17 11.13 -1.41
C PRO A 81 13.13 10.62 -2.86
N SER A 82 13.25 9.30 -3.08
CA SER A 82 13.20 8.74 -4.43
C SER A 82 11.82 8.90 -5.07
N HIS A 83 10.74 8.65 -4.32
CA HIS A 83 9.38 8.79 -4.82
C HIS A 83 8.98 10.26 -5.00
N ALA A 84 9.43 11.16 -4.12
CA ALA A 84 9.25 12.60 -4.30
C ALA A 84 9.92 13.09 -5.59
N THR A 85 11.14 12.61 -5.90
CA THR A 85 11.81 12.92 -7.17
C THR A 85 11.10 12.29 -8.36
N LEU A 86 10.65 11.03 -8.27
CA LEU A 86 9.87 10.39 -9.34
C LEU A 86 8.58 11.17 -9.64
N ALA A 87 7.90 11.67 -8.61
CA ALA A 87 6.67 12.44 -8.74
C ALA A 87 6.85 13.82 -9.38
N THR A 88 8.01 14.45 -9.20
CA THR A 88 8.21 15.89 -9.50
C THR A 88 9.28 16.17 -10.55
N GLY A 89 10.14 15.20 -10.85
CA GLY A 89 11.35 15.40 -11.65
C GLY A 89 12.42 16.28 -10.97
N ALA A 90 12.27 16.60 -9.69
CA ALA A 90 13.16 17.50 -8.95
C ALA A 90 14.00 16.77 -7.90
N SER A 91 15.21 17.27 -7.61
CA SER A 91 16.11 16.70 -6.60
C SER A 91 15.53 16.78 -5.18
N PRO A 92 15.98 15.93 -4.24
CA PRO A 92 15.59 15.99 -2.82
C PRO A 92 15.67 17.39 -2.20
N SER A 93 16.71 18.16 -2.55
CA SER A 93 16.90 19.54 -2.09
C SER A 93 15.82 20.52 -2.56
N LYS A 94 15.15 20.24 -3.69
CA LYS A 94 14.06 21.06 -4.22
C LYS A 94 12.69 20.56 -3.76
N THR A 95 12.51 19.25 -3.66
CA THR A 95 11.26 18.66 -3.16
C THR A 95 11.08 18.90 -1.66
N GLY A 96 12.17 19.13 -0.93
CA GLY A 96 12.18 19.26 0.52
C GLY A 96 12.20 17.90 1.24
N ILE A 97 12.07 16.79 0.51
CA ILE A 97 12.07 15.43 1.05
C ILE A 97 13.47 14.87 0.92
N VAL A 98 14.23 14.91 2.01
CA VAL A 98 15.66 14.55 2.03
C VAL A 98 15.96 13.21 2.69
N SER A 99 14.98 12.62 3.38
CA SER A 99 15.10 11.34 4.09
C SER A 99 13.70 10.77 4.39
N ASN A 100 13.61 9.48 4.71
CA ASN A 100 12.39 8.86 5.23
C ASN A 100 12.00 9.42 6.60
N GLN A 101 13.00 9.82 7.39
CA GLN A 101 12.85 10.47 8.68
C GLN A 101 13.88 11.61 8.78
N PHE A 102 13.43 12.80 9.19
CA PHE A 102 14.30 13.96 9.36
C PHE A 102 13.75 14.92 10.41
N HIS A 103 14.58 15.85 10.89
CA HIS A 103 14.17 16.94 11.77
C HIS A 103 14.34 18.28 11.04
N SER A 104 13.45 19.23 11.30
CA SER A 104 13.60 20.58 10.73
C SER A 104 14.57 21.42 11.55
N THR A 105 15.20 22.40 10.89
CA THR A 105 16.07 23.35 11.58
C THR A 105 15.28 24.13 12.63
N GLY A 106 15.73 24.08 13.88
CA GLY A 106 15.07 24.75 15.01
C GLY A 106 14.11 23.87 15.81
N GLU A 107 13.81 22.66 15.33
CA GLU A 107 13.09 21.65 16.10
C GLU A 107 14.04 20.82 16.97
N LYS A 108 13.51 20.17 18.00
CA LYS A 108 14.33 19.28 18.82
C LYS A 108 14.60 18.01 18.01
N VAL A 109 15.79 17.43 18.19
CA VAL A 109 16.20 16.17 17.54
C VAL A 109 15.24 15.00 17.84
N LYS A 110 14.38 15.10 18.86
CA LYS A 110 13.38 14.07 19.19
C LYS A 110 12.05 14.23 18.46
N ASP A 111 11.87 15.34 17.74
CA ASP A 111 10.64 15.66 17.01
C ASP A 111 10.82 15.19 15.55
N ASP A 112 11.10 13.90 15.36
CA ASP A 112 11.33 13.33 14.03
C ASP A 112 10.06 13.46 13.16
N GLN A 113 10.25 14.01 11.97
CA GLN A 113 9.21 14.13 10.95
C GLN A 113 9.30 12.96 9.97
N SER A 114 8.14 12.45 9.56
CA SER A 114 8.02 11.46 8.48
C SER A 114 8.16 12.15 7.14
N GLY A 115 9.09 11.68 6.29
CA GLY A 115 9.22 12.14 4.91
C GLY A 115 8.12 11.67 3.97
N PHE A 116 7.22 10.80 4.41
CA PHE A 116 6.08 10.30 3.63
C PHE A 116 4.82 11.15 3.77
N SER A 117 4.79 12.04 4.76
CA SER A 117 3.61 12.80 5.18
C SER A 117 3.79 14.30 4.96
N GLN A 118 4.77 14.69 4.16
CA GLN A 118 5.13 16.09 3.95
C GLN A 118 4.43 16.68 2.73
N THR A 119 4.37 18.01 2.68
CA THR A 119 4.00 18.70 1.46
C THR A 119 5.22 18.81 0.55
N LEU A 120 5.11 18.28 -0.68
CA LEU A 120 6.15 18.45 -1.69
C LEU A 120 6.38 19.94 -2.02
N GLY A 121 7.63 20.38 -1.94
CA GLY A 121 8.06 21.73 -2.32
C GLY A 121 7.98 22.00 -3.84
N VAL A 122 7.80 20.95 -4.64
CA VAL A 122 7.61 21.02 -6.10
C VAL A 122 6.28 20.35 -6.46
N THR A 123 5.59 20.89 -7.45
CA THR A 123 4.31 20.33 -7.91
C THR A 123 4.52 18.94 -8.52
N PRO A 124 3.84 17.89 -8.03
CA PRO A 124 3.92 16.56 -8.62
C PRO A 124 3.12 16.47 -9.92
N VAL A 125 3.50 15.52 -10.78
CA VAL A 125 2.97 15.34 -12.14
C VAL A 125 1.46 15.14 -12.18
N TRP A 126 0.87 14.43 -11.21
CA TRP A 126 -0.58 14.23 -11.15
C TRP A 126 -1.34 15.52 -10.87
N LYS A 127 -0.80 16.40 -10.01
CA LYS A 127 -1.39 17.72 -9.76
C LYS A 127 -1.31 18.60 -11.01
N GLU A 128 -0.20 18.54 -11.74
CA GLU A 128 -0.02 19.32 -12.96
C GLU A 128 -0.97 18.85 -14.08
N ALA A 129 -1.08 17.53 -14.29
CA ALA A 129 -2.06 16.97 -15.23
C ALA A 129 -3.51 17.33 -14.85
N ARG A 130 -3.84 17.34 -13.55
CA ARG A 130 -5.16 17.77 -13.07
C ARG A 130 -5.45 19.24 -13.35
N LYS A 131 -4.47 20.14 -13.18
CA LYS A 131 -4.64 21.56 -13.54
C LYS A 131 -4.95 21.74 -15.04
N GLN A 132 -4.46 20.84 -15.88
CA GLN A 132 -4.74 20.81 -17.31
C GLN A 132 -6.04 20.07 -17.67
N GLY A 133 -6.90 19.81 -16.68
CA GLY A 133 -8.22 19.20 -16.86
C GLY A 133 -8.21 17.68 -16.99
N SER A 134 -7.10 17.01 -16.68
CA SER A 134 -7.04 15.54 -16.72
C SER A 134 -7.44 14.93 -15.39
N VAL A 135 -8.11 13.78 -15.44
CA VAL A 135 -8.37 12.95 -14.26
C VAL A 135 -7.09 12.16 -13.94
N THR A 136 -6.69 12.16 -12.67
CA THR A 136 -5.51 11.41 -12.20
C THR A 136 -5.83 10.60 -10.96
N ALA A 137 -5.12 9.48 -10.76
CA ALA A 137 -5.26 8.63 -9.59
C ALA A 137 -3.90 8.31 -8.95
N THR A 138 -3.86 8.24 -7.62
CA THR A 138 -2.70 7.77 -6.85
C THR A 138 -3.12 6.71 -5.83
N VAL A 139 -2.42 5.58 -5.78
CA VAL A 139 -2.73 4.48 -4.85
C VAL A 139 -1.47 4.07 -4.09
N ALA A 140 -1.49 4.20 -2.76
CA ALA A 140 -0.37 3.90 -1.85
C ALA A 140 0.94 4.69 -2.12
N PHE A 141 0.95 5.61 -3.09
CA PHE A 141 2.17 6.27 -3.54
C PHE A 141 2.64 7.33 -2.52
N PRO A 142 3.93 7.40 -2.15
CA PRO A 142 4.42 8.36 -1.16
C PRO A 142 4.07 9.82 -1.50
N ASP A 143 3.78 10.62 -0.47
CA ASP A 143 3.39 12.04 -0.58
C ASP A 143 2.09 12.30 -1.37
N SER A 144 1.31 11.25 -1.67
CA SER A 144 0.01 11.36 -2.37
C SER A 144 -1.21 11.48 -1.44
N ASN A 145 -0.99 11.85 -0.17
CA ASN A 145 -2.04 11.99 0.84
C ASN A 145 -3.27 12.79 0.28
N PRO A 146 -4.49 12.23 0.37
CA PRO A 146 -5.76 12.86 -0.03
C PRO A 146 -6.00 14.29 0.46
N GLU A 147 -5.53 14.60 1.67
CA GLU A 147 -5.72 15.89 2.34
C GLU A 147 -4.75 16.96 1.83
N ASN A 148 -3.64 16.55 1.19
CA ASN A 148 -2.68 17.49 0.63
C ASN A 148 -3.32 18.28 -0.52
N ALA A 149 -2.99 19.58 -0.62
CA ALA A 149 -3.40 20.41 -1.75
C ALA A 149 -2.90 19.88 -3.12
N SER A 150 -1.90 19.00 -3.11
CA SER A 150 -1.36 18.31 -4.27
C SER A 150 -2.00 16.95 -4.57
N ALA A 151 -2.97 16.46 -3.80
CA ALA A 151 -3.60 15.17 -4.03
C ALA A 151 -4.09 15.01 -5.48
N ALA A 152 -4.18 13.78 -5.99
CA ALA A 152 -4.77 13.47 -7.29
C ALA A 152 -6.30 13.71 -7.31
N THR A 153 -6.97 13.44 -8.43
CA THR A 153 -8.44 13.45 -8.48
C THR A 153 -9.00 12.31 -7.62
N TYR A 154 -8.44 11.11 -7.79
CA TYR A 154 -8.65 9.95 -6.93
C TYR A 154 -7.38 9.70 -6.13
N ALA A 155 -7.44 9.58 -4.82
CA ALA A 155 -6.28 9.25 -4.01
C ALA A 155 -6.65 8.21 -2.96
N VAL A 156 -5.85 7.17 -2.85
CA VAL A 156 -5.98 6.09 -1.86
C VAL A 156 -4.67 6.02 -1.09
N TYR A 157 -4.72 6.29 0.21
CA TYR A 157 -3.51 6.42 1.02
C TYR A 157 -3.71 5.86 2.43
N SER A 158 -2.61 5.51 3.08
CA SER A 158 -2.64 5.06 4.47
C SER A 158 -2.74 6.25 5.42
N ASP A 159 -3.64 6.17 6.39
CA ASP A 159 -3.65 7.05 7.58
C ASP A 159 -2.59 6.64 8.63
N GLY A 160 -1.80 5.62 8.29
CA GLY A 160 -0.74 5.07 9.13
C GLY A 160 -1.21 3.93 10.03
N THR A 161 -0.33 3.58 10.97
CA THR A 161 -0.55 2.52 11.94
C THR A 161 -1.39 3.04 13.10
N LEU A 162 -2.60 2.49 13.22
CA LEU A 162 -3.50 2.75 14.34
C LEU A 162 -3.19 1.83 15.53
N GLY A 163 -2.63 0.64 15.30
CA GLY A 163 -2.27 -0.30 16.36
C GLY A 163 -1.20 -1.27 15.90
N LYS A 164 -0.25 -1.61 16.78
CA LYS A 164 0.83 -2.54 16.45
C LYS A 164 0.34 -3.99 16.49
N SER A 165 0.97 -4.85 15.69
CA SER A 165 0.71 -6.28 15.78
C SER A 165 1.13 -6.87 17.13
N LYS A 166 0.37 -7.88 17.57
CA LYS A 166 0.50 -8.53 18.88
C LYS A 166 0.07 -9.99 18.80
N LEU A 167 0.76 -10.86 19.53
CA LEU A 167 0.31 -12.24 19.75
C LEU A 167 -0.41 -12.27 21.10
N HIS A 168 -1.62 -12.83 21.12
CA HIS A 168 -2.45 -12.92 22.31
C HIS A 168 -2.63 -14.39 22.70
N ASP A 169 -2.39 -14.71 23.96
CA ASP A 169 -2.84 -15.97 24.56
C ASP A 169 -4.35 -15.88 24.77
N LEU A 170 -5.11 -16.88 24.34
CA LEU A 170 -6.56 -16.88 24.47
C LEU A 170 -6.97 -17.54 25.79
N GLU A 171 -7.62 -16.78 26.65
CA GLU A 171 -8.21 -17.28 27.90
C GLU A 171 -9.71 -17.45 27.68
N PHE A 172 -10.15 -18.69 27.49
CA PHE A 172 -11.56 -19.02 27.28
C PHE A 172 -12.29 -19.18 28.61
N ALA A 173 -13.50 -18.63 28.69
CA ALA A 173 -14.42 -18.82 29.80
C ALA A 173 -15.84 -19.13 29.29
N PRO A 174 -16.60 -20.00 29.97
CA PRO A 174 -18.00 -20.25 29.62
C PRO A 174 -18.84 -18.97 29.67
N ILE A 175 -19.76 -18.83 28.71
CA ILE A 175 -20.75 -17.75 28.68
C ILE A 175 -22.16 -18.27 28.95
N ASP A 176 -23.05 -17.38 29.38
CA ASP A 176 -24.46 -17.67 29.70
C ASP A 176 -25.36 -16.55 29.17
N ASP A 177 -25.35 -16.36 27.85
CA ASP A 177 -26.18 -15.37 27.15
C ASP A 177 -26.88 -15.97 25.92
N ASP A 178 -27.71 -15.16 25.25
CA ASP A 178 -28.54 -15.56 24.11
C ASP A 178 -27.76 -16.22 22.95
N ARG A 179 -26.43 -16.04 22.86
CA ARG A 179 -25.59 -16.66 21.82
C ARG A 179 -25.40 -18.15 22.07
N VAL A 180 -25.46 -18.60 23.32
CA VAL A 180 -25.36 -20.02 23.71
C VAL A 180 -26.50 -20.79 23.07
N GLU A 181 -27.74 -20.35 23.27
CA GLU A 181 -28.94 -21.02 22.73
C GLU A 181 -28.92 -21.17 21.20
N GLN A 182 -28.30 -20.20 20.51
CA GLN A 182 -28.17 -20.20 19.05
C GLN A 182 -27.09 -21.14 18.52
N LEU A 183 -26.07 -21.44 19.33
CA LEU A 183 -24.90 -22.22 18.92
C LEU A 183 -24.88 -23.64 19.48
N THR A 184 -25.60 -23.88 20.57
CA THR A 184 -25.55 -25.18 21.25
C THR A 184 -26.34 -26.27 20.56
N THR A 185 -25.79 -27.48 20.62
CA THR A 185 -26.52 -28.75 20.53
C THR A 185 -26.43 -29.45 21.90
N ASP A 186 -27.16 -30.55 22.13
CA ASP A 186 -27.29 -31.23 23.45
C ASP A 186 -25.95 -31.60 24.15
N HIS A 187 -24.81 -31.46 23.48
CA HIS A 187 -23.47 -31.88 23.92
C HIS A 187 -22.33 -30.90 23.54
N SER A 188 -22.59 -29.60 23.47
CA SER A 188 -21.55 -28.59 23.18
C SER A 188 -21.39 -27.57 24.30
N VAL A 189 -20.15 -27.18 24.58
CA VAL A 189 -19.82 -26.05 25.48
C VAL A 189 -19.48 -24.84 24.62
N VAL A 190 -20.01 -23.67 24.97
CA VAL A 190 -19.69 -22.39 24.32
C VAL A 190 -18.86 -21.55 25.28
N GLU A 191 -17.67 -21.17 24.84
CA GLU A 191 -16.71 -20.40 25.62
C GLU A 191 -16.26 -19.17 24.83
N GLU A 192 -15.92 -18.10 25.54
CA GLU A 192 -15.48 -16.84 24.96
C GLU A 192 -14.09 -16.48 25.48
N ALA A 193 -13.21 -16.09 24.57
CA ALA A 193 -12.00 -15.33 24.88
C ALA A 193 -12.16 -13.91 24.33
N VAL A 194 -11.65 -12.93 25.08
CA VAL A 194 -11.77 -11.51 24.73
C VAL A 194 -10.39 -10.90 24.62
N ILE A 195 -10.07 -10.32 23.47
CA ILE A 195 -8.83 -9.55 23.29
C ILE A 195 -9.13 -8.04 23.26
N SER A 196 -8.28 -7.26 23.94
CA SER A 196 -8.32 -5.80 23.87
C SER A 196 -7.50 -5.32 22.68
N LEU A 197 -8.09 -4.43 21.89
CA LEU A 197 -7.49 -3.78 20.74
C LEU A 197 -7.14 -2.34 21.11
N ASP A 198 -5.84 -2.06 21.19
CA ASP A 198 -5.32 -0.72 21.41
C ASP A 198 -5.27 0.01 20.06
N ILE A 199 -6.13 1.02 19.91
CA ILE A 199 -6.27 1.80 18.68
C ILE A 199 -5.93 3.25 19.00
N LYS A 200 -4.88 3.77 18.36
CA LYS A 200 -4.40 5.15 18.49
C LYS A 200 -5.54 6.13 18.25
N ASP A 201 -5.66 7.11 19.14
CA ASP A 201 -6.67 8.20 19.09
C ASP A 201 -8.14 7.74 19.24
N PHE A 202 -8.40 6.45 19.49
CA PHE A 202 -9.73 5.91 19.75
C PHE A 202 -9.80 5.17 21.09
N PRO A 203 -10.99 5.04 21.70
CA PRO A 203 -11.17 4.13 22.82
C PRO A 203 -10.81 2.70 22.42
N ALA A 204 -10.24 1.94 23.37
CA ALA A 204 -9.96 0.53 23.17
C ALA A 204 -11.23 -0.20 22.73
N LYS A 205 -11.10 -1.03 21.69
CA LYS A 205 -12.16 -1.93 21.21
C LYS A 205 -11.85 -3.35 21.67
N GLN A 206 -12.81 -4.24 21.52
CA GLN A 206 -12.64 -5.65 21.84
C GLN A 206 -12.91 -6.50 20.61
N LEU A 207 -12.18 -7.61 20.50
CA LEU A 207 -12.51 -8.70 19.59
C LEU A 207 -12.84 -9.92 20.44
N TYR A 208 -14.02 -10.46 20.19
CA TYR A 208 -14.59 -11.61 20.89
C TYR A 208 -14.36 -12.86 20.03
N VAL A 209 -13.79 -13.88 20.64
CA VAL A 209 -13.50 -15.18 20.03
C VAL A 209 -14.39 -16.21 20.72
N LEU A 210 -15.42 -16.68 20.03
CA LEU A 210 -16.27 -17.74 20.54
C LEU A 210 -15.76 -19.08 20.06
N ALA A 211 -15.67 -20.04 20.97
CA ALA A 211 -15.38 -21.44 20.68
C ALA A 211 -16.58 -22.31 21.06
N VAL A 212 -17.01 -23.15 20.13
CA VAL A 212 -18.01 -24.19 20.37
C VAL A 212 -17.32 -25.54 20.31
N THR A 213 -17.15 -26.15 21.48
CA THR A 213 -16.45 -27.43 21.64
C THR A 213 -17.47 -28.56 21.80
N GLU A 214 -17.51 -29.48 20.84
CA GLU A 214 -18.30 -30.71 20.96
C GLU A 214 -17.56 -31.72 21.86
N ILE A 215 -18.29 -32.48 22.67
CA ILE A 215 -17.72 -33.47 23.61
C ILE A 215 -16.93 -34.61 22.91
N ILE A 216 -17.06 -34.80 21.58
CA ILE A 216 -16.44 -35.92 20.86
C ILE A 216 -15.47 -35.43 19.76
N GLY A 217 -14.18 -35.31 20.10
CA GLY A 217 -13.01 -35.46 19.21
C GLY A 217 -12.91 -34.61 17.93
N LYS A 218 -13.82 -33.67 17.70
CA LYS A 218 -13.81 -32.74 16.57
C LYS A 218 -13.07 -31.46 16.92
N GLU A 219 -12.60 -30.76 15.90
CA GLU A 219 -12.08 -29.40 16.05
C GLU A 219 -13.20 -28.45 16.50
N PRO A 220 -12.90 -27.52 17.41
CA PRO A 220 -13.86 -26.52 17.87
C PRO A 220 -14.30 -25.64 16.70
N LEU A 221 -15.58 -25.24 16.71
CA LEU A 221 -16.04 -24.21 15.78
C LEU A 221 -15.69 -22.85 16.38
N ILE A 222 -15.03 -22.00 15.60
CA ILE A 222 -14.59 -20.69 16.05
C ILE A 222 -15.35 -19.59 15.32
N TYR A 223 -15.77 -18.57 16.07
CA TYR A 223 -16.44 -17.39 15.55
C TYR A 223 -15.75 -16.12 16.06
N LEU A 224 -15.67 -15.10 15.18
CA LEU A 224 -15.07 -13.81 15.50
C LEU A 224 -16.08 -12.68 15.36
N SER A 225 -16.14 -11.81 16.37
CA SER A 225 -17.00 -10.64 16.37
C SER A 225 -16.31 -9.44 17.03
N THR A 226 -16.56 -8.24 16.51
CA THR A 226 -16.19 -6.96 17.17
C THR A 226 -17.35 -6.38 18.00
N ASP A 227 -18.46 -7.11 18.08
CA ASP A 227 -19.65 -6.79 18.87
C ASP A 227 -20.00 -7.99 19.76
N GLN A 228 -19.91 -7.80 21.08
CA GLN A 228 -20.17 -8.84 22.07
C GLN A 228 -21.54 -9.49 21.88
N LYS A 229 -22.54 -8.74 21.40
CA LYS A 229 -23.91 -9.25 21.30
C LYS A 229 -24.14 -10.10 20.07
N LYS A 230 -23.14 -10.22 19.18
CA LYS A 230 -23.23 -10.98 17.93
C LYS A 230 -22.29 -12.17 17.98
N ILE A 231 -22.74 -13.30 17.43
CA ILE A 231 -21.91 -14.49 17.24
C ILE A 231 -20.72 -14.15 16.31
N GLY A 232 -20.97 -13.35 15.28
CA GLY A 232 -19.96 -12.97 14.29
C GLY A 232 -19.80 -14.03 13.20
N GLU A 233 -18.66 -14.01 12.53
CA GLU A 233 -18.39 -14.87 11.39
C GLU A 233 -17.71 -16.16 11.81
N LYS A 234 -18.14 -17.30 11.24
CA LYS A 234 -17.46 -18.58 11.43
C LYS A 234 -16.15 -18.58 10.64
N VAL A 235 -15.06 -18.94 11.30
CA VAL A 235 -13.71 -18.88 10.71
C VAL A 235 -12.99 -20.22 10.76
N ALA A 236 -12.04 -20.42 9.86
CA ALA A 236 -11.14 -21.56 9.90
C ALA A 236 -9.80 -21.16 10.52
N LEU A 237 -9.32 -21.96 11.48
CA LEU A 237 -8.09 -21.70 12.23
C LEU A 237 -6.85 -21.55 11.33
N LYS A 238 -6.82 -22.26 10.20
CA LYS A 238 -5.71 -22.27 9.26
C LYS A 238 -5.69 -21.06 8.32
N ASP A 239 -6.72 -20.21 8.29
CA ASP A 239 -6.85 -19.13 7.32
C ASP A 239 -6.43 -17.79 7.94
N TRP A 240 -6.01 -16.86 7.10
CA TRP A 240 -5.92 -15.45 7.50
C TRP A 240 -7.32 -14.85 7.47
N ILE A 241 -7.73 -14.19 8.53
CA ILE A 241 -9.08 -13.66 8.66
C ILE A 241 -9.02 -12.14 8.70
N ALA A 242 -9.78 -11.48 7.83
CA ALA A 242 -9.92 -10.03 7.83
C ALA A 242 -10.85 -9.59 8.97
N VAL A 243 -10.44 -8.58 9.74
CA VAL A 243 -11.25 -7.98 10.80
C VAL A 243 -11.42 -6.49 10.48
N PRO A 244 -12.52 -6.09 9.81
CA PRO A 244 -12.82 -4.69 9.57
C PRO A 244 -13.23 -4.00 10.87
N LEU A 245 -12.84 -2.73 10.99
CA LEU A 245 -13.16 -1.85 12.11
C LEU A 245 -13.90 -0.62 11.60
N ASN A 246 -15.04 -0.31 12.22
CA ASN A 246 -15.74 0.93 11.98
C ASN A 246 -15.22 2.03 12.93
N LEU A 247 -14.54 3.02 12.35
CA LEU A 247 -13.94 4.16 13.05
C LEU A 247 -14.37 5.46 12.36
N PRO A 248 -14.84 6.49 13.09
CA PRO A 248 -15.54 7.64 12.52
C PRO A 248 -14.68 8.65 11.74
N SER A 249 -13.35 8.58 11.79
CA SER A 249 -12.46 9.58 11.18
C SER A 249 -11.50 9.02 10.13
N VAL A 250 -11.74 7.80 9.68
CA VAL A 250 -10.97 7.14 8.61
C VAL A 250 -11.96 6.49 7.65
N ASP A 251 -11.62 6.47 6.36
CA ASP A 251 -12.51 5.87 5.36
C ASP A 251 -12.51 4.34 5.46
N SER A 252 -11.41 3.74 5.91
CA SER A 252 -11.38 2.33 6.28
C SER A 252 -10.46 2.08 7.46
N ALA A 253 -10.75 1.04 8.23
CA ALA A 253 -9.82 0.51 9.21
C ALA A 253 -9.96 -1.00 9.35
N GLY A 254 -8.87 -1.67 9.68
CA GLY A 254 -8.89 -3.10 9.94
C GLY A 254 -7.51 -3.71 10.10
N PHE A 255 -7.51 -5.02 10.31
CA PHE A 255 -6.32 -5.84 10.44
C PHE A 255 -6.65 -7.29 10.08
N TYR A 256 -5.62 -8.09 9.84
CA TYR A 256 -5.77 -9.53 9.68
C TYR A 256 -5.40 -10.26 10.97
N VAL A 257 -6.09 -11.37 11.25
CA VAL A 257 -5.73 -12.27 12.34
C VAL A 257 -5.39 -13.67 11.84
N LYS A 258 -4.61 -14.40 12.65
CA LYS A 258 -4.23 -15.79 12.39
C LYS A 258 -4.16 -16.57 13.70
N PHE A 259 -4.89 -17.68 13.78
CA PHE A 259 -4.78 -18.57 14.93
C PHE A 259 -3.46 -19.34 14.91
N LYS A 260 -2.91 -19.57 16.10
CA LYS A 260 -1.69 -20.34 16.35
C LYS A 260 -1.97 -21.38 17.42
N GLY A 261 -1.01 -22.29 17.60
CA GLY A 261 -1.11 -23.37 18.58
C GLY A 261 -1.84 -24.59 18.03
N ASN A 262 -2.36 -25.40 18.94
CA ASN A 262 -2.98 -26.69 18.61
C ASN A 262 -4.46 -26.52 18.27
N PRO A 263 -4.90 -26.80 17.03
CA PRO A 263 -6.29 -26.56 16.62
C PRO A 263 -7.31 -27.46 17.33
N LYS A 264 -6.86 -28.48 18.05
CA LYS A 264 -7.73 -29.40 18.79
C LYS A 264 -7.87 -29.07 20.28
N ASN A 265 -7.08 -28.12 20.78
CA ASN A 265 -7.11 -27.73 22.19
C ASN A 265 -7.22 -26.21 22.29
N ILE A 266 -8.40 -25.72 22.70
CA ILE A 266 -8.68 -24.28 22.82
C ILE A 266 -7.78 -23.59 23.84
N ASP A 267 -7.33 -24.30 24.87
CA ASP A 267 -6.43 -23.76 25.91
C ASP A 267 -5.00 -23.52 25.40
N GLU A 268 -4.65 -24.13 24.27
CA GLU A 268 -3.36 -23.95 23.60
C GLU A 268 -3.47 -22.96 22.43
N LEU A 269 -4.65 -22.40 22.16
CA LEU A 269 -4.83 -21.46 21.06
C LEU A 269 -4.29 -20.08 21.43
N GLN A 270 -3.58 -19.49 20.47
CA GLN A 270 -3.20 -18.09 20.50
C GLN A 270 -3.77 -17.41 19.25
N LEU A 271 -3.94 -16.10 19.33
CA LEU A 271 -4.38 -15.28 18.20
C LEU A 271 -3.32 -14.24 17.86
N PHE A 272 -2.71 -14.39 16.69
CA PHE A 272 -1.91 -13.31 16.13
C PHE A 272 -2.86 -12.23 15.59
N GLN A 273 -2.77 -11.04 16.15
CA GLN A 273 -3.39 -9.81 15.66
C GLN A 273 -2.37 -9.04 14.83
N GLY A 274 -2.67 -8.85 13.55
CA GLY A 274 -1.90 -8.00 12.66
C GLY A 274 -1.93 -6.53 13.06
N THR A 275 -1.13 -5.74 12.34
CA THR A 275 -1.05 -4.30 12.47
C THR A 275 -2.38 -3.69 12.04
N ILE A 276 -2.97 -2.88 12.93
CA ILE A 276 -4.21 -2.16 12.66
C ILE A 276 -3.88 -0.94 11.82
N MET A 277 -4.47 -0.91 10.62
CA MET A 277 -4.23 0.13 9.63
C MET A 277 -5.47 0.96 9.42
N GLY A 278 -5.27 2.26 9.18
CA GLY A 278 -6.28 3.18 8.68
C GLY A 278 -6.01 3.52 7.21
N GLY A 279 -7.09 3.71 6.45
CA GLY A 279 -7.06 4.22 5.08
C GLY A 279 -7.84 5.52 4.98
N ILE A 280 -7.30 6.47 4.20
CA ILE A 280 -7.94 7.74 3.84
C ILE A 280 -8.00 7.87 2.33
N TYR A 281 -9.15 8.29 1.82
CA TYR A 281 -9.52 8.25 0.41
C TYR A 281 -10.05 9.60 -0.07
N ARG A 282 -9.84 9.90 -1.36
CA ARG A 282 -10.41 11.05 -2.05
C ARG A 282 -10.96 10.62 -3.38
N GLY A 283 -12.18 11.06 -3.68
CA GLY A 283 -12.88 10.76 -4.93
C GLY A 283 -14.27 11.41 -4.93
N PRO A 284 -15.17 11.00 -5.85
CA PRO A 284 -16.58 11.39 -5.85
C PRO A 284 -17.29 10.92 -4.58
N GLU A 285 -18.52 11.40 -4.39
CA GLU A 285 -19.42 10.92 -3.33
C GLU A 285 -19.53 9.38 -3.41
N GLN A 286 -19.47 8.70 -2.26
CA GLN A 286 -19.44 7.23 -2.13
C GLN A 286 -18.15 6.51 -2.55
N PHE A 287 -17.13 7.20 -3.06
CA PHE A 287 -15.89 6.54 -3.49
C PHE A 287 -15.26 5.66 -2.40
N GLY A 288 -15.17 6.16 -1.17
CA GLY A 288 -14.61 5.39 -0.06
C GLY A 288 -15.46 4.17 0.29
N ASP A 289 -16.78 4.34 0.36
CA ASP A 289 -17.73 3.26 0.64
C ASP A 289 -17.67 2.17 -0.44
N GLU A 290 -17.54 2.53 -1.72
CA GLU A 290 -17.34 1.60 -2.84
C GLU A 290 -16.06 0.77 -2.64
N LEU A 291 -14.94 1.42 -2.34
CA LEU A 291 -13.68 0.70 -2.11
C LEU A 291 -13.74 -0.21 -0.88
N VAL A 292 -14.40 0.23 0.20
CA VAL A 292 -14.55 -0.59 1.41
C VAL A 292 -15.44 -1.80 1.17
N SER A 293 -16.52 -1.62 0.43
CA SER A 293 -17.45 -2.71 0.10
C SER A 293 -16.79 -3.76 -0.78
N GLU A 294 -15.96 -3.37 -1.74
CA GLU A 294 -15.33 -4.29 -2.69
C GLU A 294 -14.03 -4.90 -2.16
N PHE A 295 -13.20 -4.11 -1.46
CA PHE A 295 -11.83 -4.50 -1.10
C PHE A 295 -11.56 -4.51 0.41
N GLY A 296 -12.54 -4.19 1.25
CA GLY A 296 -12.39 -4.18 2.70
C GLY A 296 -11.66 -2.95 3.22
N PHE A 297 -10.45 -3.11 3.73
CA PHE A 297 -9.69 -2.03 4.36
C PHE A 297 -8.27 -1.94 3.83
N TYR A 298 -7.64 -0.78 3.95
CA TYR A 298 -6.24 -0.58 3.58
C TYR A 298 -5.34 -1.48 4.45
N PRO A 299 -4.67 -2.50 3.90
CA PRO A 299 -3.95 -3.49 4.71
C PRO A 299 -2.53 -3.03 5.08
N ALA A 300 -1.93 -3.71 6.06
CA ALA A 300 -0.53 -3.50 6.41
C ALA A 300 0.37 -4.02 5.29
N ALA A 301 1.40 -3.25 4.93
CA ALA A 301 2.33 -3.63 3.86
C ALA A 301 3.24 -4.79 4.22
N ASP A 302 3.52 -4.97 5.52
CA ASP A 302 4.31 -6.07 6.05
C ASP A 302 4.00 -6.27 7.54
N GLU A 303 4.56 -7.33 8.12
CA GLU A 303 4.52 -7.64 9.55
C GLU A 303 5.93 -7.89 10.10
N VAL A 304 6.90 -7.05 9.71
CA VAL A 304 8.33 -7.32 9.96
C VAL A 304 8.67 -7.45 11.44
N ASP A 305 8.03 -6.66 12.30
CA ASP A 305 8.24 -6.72 13.75
C ASP A 305 7.68 -8.00 14.37
N ALA A 306 6.56 -8.52 13.84
CA ALA A 306 6.01 -9.80 14.27
C ALA A 306 6.91 -10.96 13.83
N PHE A 307 7.42 -10.90 12.59
CA PHE A 307 8.35 -11.90 12.06
C PHE A 307 9.66 -11.93 12.86
N LYS A 308 10.26 -10.77 13.14
CA LYS A 308 11.48 -10.66 13.96
C LYS A 308 11.31 -11.21 15.38
N ARG A 309 10.10 -11.10 15.94
CA ARG A 309 9.75 -11.64 17.26
C ARG A 309 9.34 -13.12 17.23
N GLY A 310 9.26 -13.74 16.05
CA GLY A 310 8.85 -15.13 15.88
C GLY A 310 7.36 -15.38 16.09
N HIS A 311 6.51 -14.33 16.05
CA HIS A 311 5.06 -14.47 16.20
C HIS A 311 4.39 -15.05 14.94
N ILE A 312 5.05 -14.89 13.79
CA ILE A 312 4.63 -15.42 12.50
C ILE A 312 5.81 -16.09 11.80
N SER A 313 5.52 -17.07 10.97
CA SER A 313 6.51 -17.76 10.13
C SER A 313 6.98 -16.87 8.97
N ARG A 314 8.01 -17.33 8.25
CA ARG A 314 8.45 -16.69 7.01
C ARG A 314 7.36 -16.69 5.94
N GLU A 315 6.67 -17.81 5.77
CA GLU A 315 5.58 -17.94 4.80
C GLU A 315 4.43 -16.99 5.13
N GLU A 316 4.09 -16.87 6.41
CA GLU A 316 3.03 -15.97 6.88
C GLU A 316 3.38 -14.48 6.72
N TYR A 317 4.67 -14.15 6.85
CA TYR A 317 5.19 -12.82 6.55
C TYR A 317 5.08 -12.50 5.05
N GLU A 318 5.46 -13.44 4.18
CA GLU A 318 5.32 -13.28 2.72
C GLU A 318 3.85 -13.12 2.31
N GLN A 319 2.95 -13.94 2.87
CA GLN A 319 1.51 -13.81 2.66
C GLN A 319 0.96 -12.43 3.08
N ALA A 320 1.55 -11.76 4.08
CA ALA A 320 1.15 -10.40 4.45
C ALA A 320 1.53 -9.38 3.37
N GLY A 321 2.74 -9.49 2.83
CA GLY A 321 3.19 -8.65 1.71
C GLY A 321 2.37 -8.90 0.43
N GLU A 322 2.09 -10.17 0.11
CA GLU A 322 1.24 -10.55 -1.03
C GLU A 322 -0.14 -9.91 -0.93
N ARG A 323 -0.81 -10.01 0.24
CA ARG A 323 -2.12 -9.38 0.45
C ARG A 323 -2.10 -7.87 0.19
N PHE A 324 -1.05 -7.17 0.61
CA PHE A 324 -0.93 -5.74 0.35
C PHE A 324 -0.75 -5.44 -1.13
N ILE A 325 0.12 -6.20 -1.82
CA ILE A 325 0.35 -6.03 -3.26
C ILE A 325 -0.92 -6.29 -4.05
N ASP A 326 -1.63 -7.37 -3.73
CA ASP A 326 -2.89 -7.74 -4.39
C ASP A 326 -3.93 -6.63 -4.17
N TRP A 327 -4.11 -6.18 -2.92
CA TRP A 327 -5.05 -5.10 -2.60
C TRP A 327 -4.74 -3.80 -3.36
N VAL A 328 -3.48 -3.35 -3.37
CA VAL A 328 -3.09 -2.14 -4.10
C VAL A 328 -3.29 -2.30 -5.60
N THR A 329 -3.00 -3.49 -6.14
CA THR A 329 -3.16 -3.80 -7.56
C THR A 329 -4.63 -3.79 -7.95
N ASP A 330 -5.49 -4.47 -7.19
CA ASP A 330 -6.93 -4.58 -7.44
C ASP A 330 -7.63 -3.22 -7.33
N VAL A 331 -7.33 -2.43 -6.29
CA VAL A 331 -7.84 -1.06 -6.15
C VAL A 331 -7.38 -0.18 -7.32
N SER A 332 -6.12 -0.32 -7.76
CA SER A 332 -5.60 0.47 -8.89
C SER A 332 -6.26 0.09 -10.21
N LEU A 333 -6.51 -1.19 -10.44
CA LEU A 333 -7.22 -1.69 -11.63
C LEU A 333 -8.69 -1.26 -11.61
N TYR A 334 -9.36 -1.36 -10.46
CA TYR A 334 -10.72 -0.88 -10.28
C TYR A 334 -10.84 0.61 -10.62
N ILE A 335 -9.94 1.45 -10.09
CA ILE A 335 -9.95 2.88 -10.37
C ILE A 335 -9.70 3.15 -11.85
N LYS A 336 -8.75 2.43 -12.45
CA LYS A 336 -8.42 2.54 -13.88
C LYS A 336 -9.63 2.19 -14.77
N GLU A 337 -10.32 1.11 -14.47
CA GLU A 337 -11.44 0.59 -15.28
C GLU A 337 -12.73 1.39 -15.09
N ARG A 338 -13.03 1.79 -13.84
CA ARG A 338 -14.28 2.49 -13.52
C ARG A 338 -14.25 3.99 -13.83
N TYR A 339 -13.11 4.64 -13.60
CA TYR A 339 -13.02 6.11 -13.68
C TYR A 339 -12.10 6.61 -14.81
N GLU A 340 -11.48 5.70 -15.55
CA GLU A 340 -10.65 5.99 -16.74
C GLU A 340 -9.71 7.20 -16.58
N PRO A 341 -8.93 7.31 -15.48
CA PRO A 341 -7.98 8.38 -15.30
C PRO A 341 -6.96 8.38 -16.45
N LYS A 342 -6.48 9.56 -16.85
CA LYS A 342 -5.38 9.64 -17.82
C LYS A 342 -4.05 9.18 -17.24
N LEU A 343 -3.89 9.26 -15.91
CA LEU A 343 -2.69 8.89 -15.19
C LEU A 343 -3.07 8.16 -13.90
N VAL A 344 -2.52 6.97 -13.70
CA VAL A 344 -2.54 6.23 -12.42
C VAL A 344 -1.10 6.04 -11.98
N ILE A 345 -0.80 6.37 -10.73
CA ILE A 345 0.51 6.08 -10.12
C ILE A 345 0.30 5.25 -8.87
N LEU A 346 1.01 4.13 -8.76
CA LEU A 346 0.91 3.22 -7.62
C LEU A 346 2.27 2.76 -7.11
N LEU A 347 2.32 2.46 -5.82
CA LEU A 347 3.46 1.84 -5.15
C LEU A 347 3.13 0.40 -4.77
N LEU A 348 3.91 -0.55 -5.29
CA LEU A 348 3.94 -1.92 -4.83
C LEU A 348 5.17 -2.08 -3.92
N SER A 349 4.93 -2.17 -2.61
CA SER A 349 5.98 -2.34 -1.61
C SER A 349 5.90 -3.75 -1.03
N PRO A 350 6.66 -4.72 -1.56
CA PRO A 350 6.48 -6.12 -1.20
C PRO A 350 6.84 -6.43 0.25
N CYS A 351 7.77 -5.69 0.87
CA CYS A 351 8.27 -5.86 2.25
C CYS A 351 9.21 -4.68 2.58
N ARG A 352 9.23 -4.17 3.83
CA ARG A 352 10.22 -3.17 4.28
C ARG A 352 11.44 -3.75 4.99
#